data_AF-A0A954VY35-F1
#
_entry.id   AF-A0A954VY35-F1
#
_cell.length_a   1.000
_cell.length_b   1.000
_cell.length_c   1.000
_cell.angle_alpha   90.00
_cell.angle_beta   90.00
_cell.angle_gamma   90.00
#
_symmetry.space_group_name_H-M   'P 1'
#
loop_
_entity.id
_entity.type
_entity.pdbx_description
1 polymer ?
#
loop_
_entity_poly.entity_id
_entity_poly.type
_entity_poly.pdbx_seq_one_letter_code
_entity_poly.pdbx_strand_id
1 'polypeptide(L)'
;ERREQQFHIRAGQLALEERRIVQEADKALLLLVEEGSSIAFPEATEQMRSDMLEVAERLTEAKVARITQGLEEDIISALEEMIEALQKAQQDAEQRQQQQQQQQQQQQQEDQPLVNKIAELKMIRALQIRVNKRTNRYARLLDDIDDEVGQATDVDLQRSLEDLSDREARIQEITRDIVLEKNQ
;
A
#
# COMPACT_ATOMS: atom_id res chain seq x y z
N GLU A 1 9.20 24.11 26.79
CA GLU A 1 9.05 25.45 26.15
C GLU A 1 9.78 25.62 24.80
N ARG A 2 10.94 26.28 24.65
CA ARG A 2 11.51 26.53 23.30
C ARG A 2 11.83 25.26 22.47
N ARG A 3 12.39 24.23 23.11
CA ARG A 3 12.69 22.94 22.45
C ARG A 3 11.43 22.18 22.03
N GLU A 4 10.39 22.26 22.83
CA GLU A 4 9.10 21.62 22.61
C GLU A 4 8.33 22.32 21.48
N GLN A 5 8.31 23.66 21.47
CA GLN A 5 7.79 24.43 20.33
C GLN A 5 8.52 24.10 19.03
N GLN A 6 9.85 24.00 19.06
CA GLN A 6 10.64 23.60 17.88
C GLN A 6 10.29 22.18 17.41
N PHE A 7 10.06 21.27 18.35
CA PHE A 7 9.63 19.90 18.04
C PHE A 7 8.26 19.87 17.35
N HIS A 8 7.25 20.56 17.88
CA HIS A 8 5.93 20.65 17.27
C HIS A 8 5.96 21.31 15.88
N ILE A 9 6.74 22.38 15.72
CA ILE A 9 6.91 23.03 14.41
C ILE A 9 7.50 22.05 13.40
N ARG A 10 8.53 21.29 13.80
CA ARG A 10 9.16 20.31 12.92
C ARG A 10 8.23 19.17 12.56
N ALA A 11 7.47 18.65 13.52
CA ALA A 11 6.47 17.62 13.25
C ALA A 11 5.38 18.12 12.28
N GLY A 12 4.91 19.36 12.44
CA GLY A 12 3.98 19.99 11.51
C GLY A 12 4.56 20.22 10.10
N GLN A 13 5.86 20.49 9.99
CA GLN A 13 6.54 20.57 8.68
C GLN A 13 6.57 19.20 7.98
N LEU A 14 6.92 18.14 8.70
CA LEU A 14 6.90 16.78 8.17
C LEU A 14 5.49 16.36 7.75
N ALA A 15 4.46 16.70 8.54
CA ALA A 15 3.06 16.46 8.17
C ALA A 15 2.67 17.14 6.84
N LEU A 16 3.18 18.35 6.58
CA LEU A 16 2.94 19.05 5.32
C LEU A 16 3.66 18.39 4.15
N GLU A 17 4.88 17.91 4.36
CA GLU A 17 5.65 17.17 3.36
C GLU A 17 4.96 15.85 3.01
N GLU A 18 4.49 15.12 4.01
CA GLU A 18 3.75 13.86 3.83
C GLU A 18 2.46 14.06 3.03
N ARG A 19 1.70 15.13 3.31
CA ARG A 19 0.52 15.48 2.51
C ARG A 19 0.83 15.79 1.05
N ARG A 20 2.03 16.26 0.72
CA ARG A 20 2.44 16.42 -0.69
C ARG A 20 2.69 15.08 -1.33
N ILE A 21 3.23 14.10 -0.60
CA ILE A 21 3.42 12.74 -1.10
C ILE A 21 2.06 12.09 -1.36
N VAL A 22 1.08 12.29 -0.46
CA VAL A 22 -0.32 11.85 -0.68
C VAL A 22 -0.87 12.36 -2.01
N GLN A 23 -0.62 13.62 -2.37
CA GLN A 23 -1.08 14.19 -3.65
C GLN A 23 -0.45 13.51 -4.87
N GLU A 24 0.79 13.03 -4.77
CA GLU A 24 1.42 12.25 -5.84
C GLU A 24 0.85 10.82 -5.88
N ALA A 25 0.58 10.22 -4.72
CA ALA A 25 -0.10 8.93 -4.63
C ALA A 25 -1.52 8.98 -5.22
N ASP A 26 -2.28 10.06 -5.02
CA ASP A 26 -3.58 10.31 -5.63
C ASP A 26 -3.51 10.27 -7.17
N LYS A 27 -2.50 10.93 -7.75
CA LYS A 27 -2.31 10.94 -9.21
C LYS A 27 -1.92 9.56 -9.72
N ALA A 28 -1.03 8.86 -9.02
CA ALA A 28 -0.63 7.51 -9.40
C ALA A 28 -1.83 6.53 -9.34
N LEU A 29 -2.64 6.62 -8.29
CA LEU A 29 -3.86 5.83 -8.14
C LEU A 29 -4.83 6.08 -9.29
N LEU A 30 -5.05 7.35 -9.67
CA LEU A 30 -5.92 7.68 -10.80
C LEU A 30 -5.46 6.99 -12.09
N LEU A 31 -4.17 7.04 -12.41
CA LEU A 31 -3.61 6.39 -13.60
C LEU A 31 -3.80 4.87 -13.58
N LEU A 32 -3.60 4.23 -12.41
CA LEU A 32 -3.76 2.78 -12.25
C LEU A 32 -5.23 2.35 -12.36
N VAL A 33 -6.18 3.17 -11.88
CA VAL A 33 -7.61 2.91 -12.02
C VAL A 33 -8.07 3.12 -13.46
N GLU A 34 -7.60 4.17 -14.14
CA GLU A 34 -7.92 4.43 -15.55
C GLU A 34 -7.40 3.34 -16.48
N GLU A 35 -6.28 2.71 -16.14
CA GLU A 35 -5.73 1.56 -16.86
C GLU A 35 -6.66 0.35 -16.81
N GLY A 36 -7.39 0.17 -15.70
CA GLY A 36 -8.51 -0.78 -15.56
C GLY A 36 -8.17 -2.27 -15.60
N SER A 37 -6.95 -2.64 -15.99
CA SER A 37 -6.58 -4.03 -16.19
C SER A 37 -6.07 -4.74 -14.92
N SER A 38 -5.73 -3.98 -13.88
CA SER A 38 -5.31 -4.51 -12.58
C SER A 38 -6.28 -4.15 -11.44
N ILE A 39 -6.47 -5.10 -10.52
CA ILE A 39 -7.21 -4.91 -9.27
C ILE A 39 -6.24 -4.67 -8.11
N ALA A 40 -5.15 -5.44 -8.06
CA ALA A 40 -4.27 -5.47 -6.88
C ALA A 40 -3.39 -4.21 -6.75
N PHE A 41 -2.99 -3.59 -7.87
CA PHE A 41 -2.15 -2.39 -7.85
C PHE A 41 -2.90 -1.13 -7.38
N PRO A 42 -4.11 -0.84 -7.88
CA PRO A 42 -4.94 0.22 -7.32
C PRO A 42 -5.18 0.06 -5.83
N GLU A 43 -5.55 -1.14 -5.37
CA GLU A 43 -5.77 -1.41 -3.95
C GLU A 43 -4.50 -1.17 -3.12
N ALA A 44 -3.34 -1.68 -3.56
CA ALA A 44 -2.10 -1.48 -2.84
C ALA A 44 -1.71 0.00 -2.73
N THR A 45 -1.99 0.77 -3.79
CA THR A 45 -1.76 2.21 -3.80
C THR A 45 -2.74 2.95 -2.89
N GLU A 46 -4.01 2.52 -2.85
CA GLU A 46 -5.03 3.09 -1.96
C GLU A 46 -4.69 2.84 -0.48
N GLN A 47 -4.29 1.63 -0.11
CA GLN A 47 -3.86 1.31 1.27
C GLN A 47 -2.63 2.13 1.68
N MET A 48 -1.62 2.21 0.80
CA MET A 48 -0.43 3.01 1.05
C MET A 48 -0.77 4.50 1.23
N ARG A 49 -1.65 5.04 0.38
CA ARG A 49 -2.13 6.42 0.49
C ARG A 49 -2.87 6.65 1.81
N SER A 50 -3.69 5.70 2.25
CA SER A 50 -4.36 5.76 3.56
C SER A 50 -3.35 5.82 4.71
N ASP A 51 -2.29 5.02 4.65
CA ASP A 51 -1.20 5.06 5.63
C ASP A 51 -0.50 6.42 5.65
N MET A 52 -0.20 7.00 4.48
CA MET A 52 0.41 8.35 4.37
C MET A 52 -0.48 9.43 5.02
N LEU A 53 -1.80 9.32 4.85
CA LEU A 53 -2.76 10.22 5.50
C LEU A 53 -2.76 10.06 7.02
N GLU A 54 -2.74 8.82 7.53
CA GLU A 54 -2.65 8.54 8.96
C GLU A 54 -1.34 9.12 9.54
N VAL A 55 -0.22 8.92 8.86
CA VAL A 55 1.08 9.49 9.24
C VAL A 55 1.01 11.02 9.31
N ALA A 56 0.45 11.67 8.28
CA ALA A 56 0.33 13.13 8.26
C ALA A 56 -0.54 13.66 9.42
N GLU A 57 -1.62 12.96 9.78
CA GLU A 57 -2.47 13.31 10.93
C GLU A 57 -1.68 13.17 12.25
N ARG A 58 -1.02 12.02 12.45
CA ARG A 58 -0.20 11.75 13.64
C ARG A 58 0.94 12.76 13.79
N LEU A 59 1.61 13.13 12.70
CA LEU A 59 2.67 14.14 12.70
C LEU A 59 2.13 15.55 13.02
N THR A 60 0.90 15.86 12.61
CA THR A 60 0.24 17.13 13.00
C THR A 60 0.05 17.21 14.51
N GLU A 61 -0.26 16.09 15.16
CA GLU A 61 -0.35 15.95 16.62
C GLU A 61 1.01 15.76 17.31
N ALA A 62 2.11 15.80 16.55
CA ALA A 62 3.47 15.50 17.01
C ALA A 62 3.65 14.09 17.62
N LYS A 63 2.77 13.14 17.24
CA LYS A 63 2.90 11.71 17.54
C LYS A 63 3.94 11.09 16.60
N VAL A 64 5.20 11.03 17.03
CA VAL A 64 6.34 10.48 16.25
C VAL A 64 6.82 9.10 16.75
N ALA A 65 5.99 8.43 17.56
CA ALA A 65 6.34 7.17 18.22
C ALA A 65 6.38 5.98 17.24
N ARG A 66 6.58 4.77 17.79
CA ARG A 66 6.75 3.52 17.03
C ARG A 66 5.64 3.23 16.02
N ILE A 67 4.40 3.59 16.32
CA ILE A 67 3.28 3.40 15.39
C ILE A 67 3.50 4.23 14.12
N THR A 68 3.79 5.52 14.25
CA THR A 68 4.04 6.42 13.12
C THR A 68 5.25 5.99 12.31
N GLN A 69 6.34 5.60 12.97
CA GLN A 69 7.54 5.09 12.26
C GLN A 69 7.27 3.76 11.56
N GLY A 70 6.49 2.87 12.17
CA GLY A 70 6.12 1.60 11.55
C GLY A 70 5.23 1.77 10.32
N LEU A 71 4.35 2.77 10.33
CA LEU A 71 3.57 3.15 9.15
C LEU A 71 4.46 3.65 8.02
N GLU A 72 5.41 4.54 8.33
CA GLU A 72 6.39 5.04 7.36
C GLU A 72 7.25 3.93 6.75
N GLU A 73 7.74 2.99 7.56
CA GLU A 73 8.48 1.81 7.09
C GLU A 73 7.63 0.93 6.16
N ASP A 74 6.34 0.78 6.50
CA ASP A 74 5.40 0.03 5.68
C ASP A 74 5.10 0.76 4.35
N ILE A 75 4.97 2.08 4.35
CA ILE A 75 4.80 2.92 3.14
C ILE A 75 6.02 2.78 2.22
N ILE A 76 7.22 2.93 2.76
CA ILE A 76 8.48 2.80 2.00
C ILE A 76 8.55 1.41 1.35
N SER A 77 8.27 0.36 2.11
CA SER A 77 8.28 -1.00 1.59
C SER A 77 7.26 -1.18 0.46
N ALA A 78 6.08 -0.55 0.55
CA ALA A 78 5.04 -0.60 -0.49
C ALA A 78 5.53 0.06 -1.78
N LEU A 79 6.14 1.25 -1.67
CA LEU A 79 6.70 1.98 -2.81
C LEU A 79 7.78 1.16 -3.51
N GLU A 80 8.70 0.56 -2.76
CA GLU A 80 9.78 -0.28 -3.31
C GLU A 80 9.23 -1.50 -4.07
N GLU A 81 8.28 -2.22 -3.46
CA GLU A 81 7.65 -3.40 -4.07
C GLU A 81 6.86 -3.04 -5.34
N MET A 82 6.13 -1.92 -5.33
CA MET A 82 5.40 -1.44 -6.51
C MET A 82 6.34 -1.01 -7.63
N ILE A 83 7.41 -0.29 -7.31
CA ILE A 83 8.42 0.13 -8.30
C ILE A 83 9.06 -1.10 -8.94
N GLU A 84 9.48 -2.08 -8.14
CA GLU A 84 10.09 -3.32 -8.66
C GLU A 84 9.12 -4.05 -9.60
N ALA A 85 7.86 -4.15 -9.20
CA ALA A 85 6.85 -4.85 -9.99
C ALA A 85 6.53 -4.13 -11.31
N LEU A 86 6.43 -2.79 -11.31
CA LEU A 86 6.23 -1.99 -12.52
C LEU A 86 7.44 -2.02 -13.45
N GLN A 87 8.65 -1.92 -12.91
CA GLN A 87 9.89 -2.03 -13.70
C GLN A 87 9.97 -3.38 -14.42
N LYS A 88 9.61 -4.46 -13.72
CA LYS A 88 9.55 -5.78 -14.33
C LYS A 88 8.49 -5.86 -15.43
N ALA A 89 7.31 -5.30 -15.19
CA ALA A 89 6.24 -5.26 -16.18
C ALA A 89 6.65 -4.51 -17.47
N GLN A 90 7.38 -3.39 -17.33
CA GLN A 90 7.95 -2.65 -18.46
C GLN A 90 8.96 -3.50 -19.26
N GLN A 91 9.90 -4.16 -18.57
CA GLN A 91 10.88 -5.05 -19.23
C GLN A 91 10.20 -6.20 -19.99
N ASP A 92 9.20 -6.85 -19.37
CA ASP A 92 8.44 -7.94 -20.00
C ASP A 92 7.64 -7.46 -21.22
N ALA A 93 7.18 -6.20 -21.23
CA ALA A 93 6.49 -5.60 -22.37
C ALA A 93 7.46 -5.30 -23.53
N GLU A 94 8.63 -4.74 -23.25
CA GLU A 94 9.67 -4.45 -24.26
C GLU A 94 10.17 -5.73 -24.95
N GLN A 95 10.43 -6.79 -24.18
CA GLN A 95 10.86 -8.08 -24.73
C GLN A 95 9.80 -8.70 -25.65
N ARG A 96 8.51 -8.58 -25.29
CA ARG A 96 7.40 -9.05 -26.12
C ARG A 96 7.29 -8.25 -27.43
N GLN A 97 7.46 -6.93 -27.39
CA GLN A 97 7.46 -6.10 -28.60
C GLN A 97 8.60 -6.48 -29.56
N GLN A 98 9.80 -6.77 -29.06
CA GLN A 98 10.92 -7.23 -29.88
C GLN A 98 10.65 -8.59 -30.55
N GLN A 99 9.99 -9.51 -29.86
CA GLN A 99 9.61 -10.81 -30.42
C GLN A 99 8.51 -10.68 -31.49
N GLN A 100 7.54 -9.78 -31.30
CA GLN A 100 6.48 -9.53 -32.27
C GLN A 100 6.99 -8.88 -33.57
N GLN A 101 8.06 -8.08 -33.52
CA GLN A 101 8.68 -7.53 -34.75
C GLN A 101 9.32 -8.60 -35.66
N GLN A 102 9.58 -9.81 -35.16
CA GLN A 102 10.07 -10.93 -35.99
C GLN A 102 8.96 -11.81 -36.60
N GLN A 103 7.68 -11.58 -36.26
CA GLN A 103 6.53 -12.26 -36.85
C GLN A 103 5.55 -11.25 -37.45
N GLN A 104 5.68 -10.98 -38.75
CA GLN A 104 4.64 -10.26 -39.50
C GLN A 104 3.41 -11.14 -39.68
N GLN A 105 2.30 -10.77 -39.02
CA GLN A 105 0.98 -10.43 -39.59
C GLN A 105 -0.16 -10.79 -38.64
N GLN A 106 -1.07 -9.82 -38.53
CA GLN A 106 -2.48 -9.97 -38.16
C GLN A 106 -2.75 -10.53 -36.76
N GLN A 107 -2.72 -9.65 -35.76
CA GLN A 107 -3.82 -9.63 -34.81
C GLN A 107 -4.01 -8.24 -34.22
N GLN A 108 -5.28 -7.91 -34.01
CA GLN A 108 -5.78 -6.65 -33.52
C GLN A 108 -5.07 -6.27 -32.23
N GLN A 109 -4.84 -4.96 -32.11
CA GLN A 109 -4.34 -4.28 -30.94
C GLN A 109 -5.40 -4.40 -29.83
N GLU A 110 -5.51 -5.57 -29.21
CA GLU A 110 -6.10 -5.66 -27.88
C GLU A 110 -5.15 -4.93 -26.93
N ASP A 111 -5.67 -3.92 -26.23
CA ASP A 111 -4.92 -3.20 -25.20
C ASP A 111 -4.40 -4.21 -24.18
N GLN A 112 -3.09 -4.43 -24.21
CA GLN A 112 -2.45 -5.38 -23.32
C GLN A 112 -2.44 -4.81 -21.90
N PRO A 113 -2.76 -5.63 -20.89
CA PRO A 113 -2.72 -5.19 -19.51
C PRO A 113 -1.32 -4.70 -19.14
N LEU A 114 -1.22 -3.56 -18.45
CA LEU A 114 0.05 -2.98 -18.00
C LEU A 114 0.81 -3.97 -17.12
N VAL A 115 0.08 -4.81 -16.37
CA VAL A 115 0.63 -5.73 -15.40
C VAL A 115 0.13 -7.15 -15.68
N ASN A 116 1.01 -8.15 -15.58
CA ASN A 116 0.62 -9.56 -15.76
C ASN A 116 0.00 -10.15 -14.47
N LYS A 117 -0.79 -11.23 -14.63
CA LYS A 117 -1.45 -11.93 -13.52
C LYS A 117 -0.47 -12.37 -12.39
N ILE A 118 0.79 -12.67 -12.72
CA ILE A 118 1.81 -13.04 -11.72
C ILE A 118 2.17 -11.85 -10.83
N ALA A 119 2.32 -10.66 -11.41
CA ALA A 119 2.60 -9.44 -10.65
C ALA A 119 1.40 -9.03 -9.78
N GLU A 120 0.16 -9.25 -10.23
CA GLU A 120 -1.02 -9.08 -9.36
C GLU A 120 -1.00 -10.00 -8.14
N LEU A 121 -0.76 -11.31 -8.34
CA LEU A 121 -0.68 -12.26 -7.23
C LEU A 121 0.47 -11.94 -6.26
N LYS A 122 1.60 -11.44 -6.78
CA LYS A 122 2.70 -10.95 -5.95
C LYS A 122 2.28 -9.73 -5.14
N MET A 123 1.50 -8.83 -5.71
CA MET A 123 1.00 -7.65 -5.01
C MET A 123 0.03 -8.03 -3.89
N ILE A 124 -0.89 -8.96 -4.14
CA ILE A 124 -1.75 -9.54 -3.09
C ILE A 124 -0.92 -10.15 -1.96
N ARG A 125 0.10 -10.93 -2.30
CA ARG A 125 1.00 -11.52 -1.31
C ARG A 125 1.72 -10.44 -0.49
N ALA A 126 2.17 -9.36 -1.13
CA ALA A 126 2.83 -8.25 -0.45
C ALA A 126 1.90 -7.55 0.55
N LEU A 127 0.65 -7.30 0.16
CA LEU A 127 -0.39 -6.76 1.05
C LEU A 127 -0.60 -7.66 2.28
N GLN A 128 -0.76 -8.97 2.07
CA GLN A 128 -0.91 -9.94 3.16
C GLN A 128 0.29 -9.95 4.11
N ILE A 129 1.51 -9.92 3.57
CA ILE A 129 2.74 -9.87 4.37
C ILE A 129 2.78 -8.59 5.21
N ARG A 130 2.37 -7.45 4.66
CA ARG A 130 2.34 -6.17 5.36
C ARG A 130 1.36 -6.20 6.52
N VAL A 131 0.13 -6.68 6.29
CA VAL A 131 -0.86 -6.80 7.37
C VAL A 131 -0.37 -7.76 8.45
N ASN A 132 0.22 -8.90 8.08
CA ASN A 132 0.77 -9.84 9.06
C ASN A 132 1.90 -9.21 9.89
N LYS A 133 2.83 -8.48 9.25
CA LYS A 133 3.91 -7.76 9.95
C LYS A 133 3.35 -6.71 10.90
N ARG A 134 2.36 -5.92 10.46
CA ARG A 134 1.74 -4.86 11.26
C ARG A 134 0.92 -5.43 12.43
N THR A 135 0.20 -6.54 12.22
CA THR A 135 -0.48 -7.32 13.26
C THR A 135 0.50 -7.76 14.35
N ASN A 136 1.62 -8.38 13.96
CA ASN A 136 2.67 -8.80 14.90
C ASN A 136 3.31 -7.61 15.64
N ARG A 137 3.46 -6.46 14.97
CA ARG A 137 3.99 -5.24 15.59
C ARG A 137 3.03 -4.69 16.64
N TYR A 138 1.73 -4.70 16.39
CA TYR A 138 0.71 -4.24 17.33
C TYR A 138 0.47 -5.19 18.49
N ALA A 139 0.54 -6.50 18.26
CA ALA A 139 0.49 -7.48 19.34
C ALA A 139 1.56 -7.21 20.41
N ARG A 140 2.76 -6.78 20.01
CA ARG A 140 3.86 -6.40 20.93
C ARG A 140 3.62 -5.12 21.73
N LEU A 141 2.57 -4.36 21.41
CA LEU A 141 2.16 -3.16 22.16
C LEU A 141 1.07 -3.48 23.20
N LEU A 142 0.52 -4.70 23.19
CA LEU A 142 -0.42 -5.15 24.20
C LEU A 142 0.29 -5.41 25.53
N ASP A 143 -0.46 -5.29 26.63
CA ASP A 143 0.04 -5.55 27.99
C ASP A 143 0.44 -7.03 28.19
N ASP A 144 -0.27 -7.94 27.49
CA ASP A 144 0.04 -9.36 27.41
C ASP A 144 -0.02 -9.81 25.93
N ILE A 145 1.07 -10.38 25.44
CA ILE A 145 1.21 -10.87 24.06
C ILE A 145 0.53 -12.24 23.88
N ASP A 146 0.42 -13.03 24.96
CA ASP A 146 -0.13 -14.39 24.95
C ASP A 146 -1.62 -14.42 25.33
N ASP A 147 -2.24 -13.26 25.59
CA ASP A 147 -3.69 -13.16 25.79
C ASP A 147 -4.41 -13.28 24.44
N GLU A 148 -4.92 -14.49 24.15
CA GLU A 148 -5.71 -14.79 22.94
C GLU A 148 -6.95 -13.88 22.78
N VAL A 149 -7.43 -13.25 23.86
CA VAL A 149 -8.57 -12.33 23.88
C VAL A 149 -8.13 -10.88 24.16
N GLY A 150 -6.82 -10.64 24.23
CA GLY A 150 -6.20 -9.40 24.69
C GLY A 150 -6.86 -8.16 24.12
N GLN A 151 -7.59 -7.44 24.98
CA GLN A 151 -8.22 -6.20 24.59
C GLN A 151 -7.18 -5.09 24.65
N ALA A 152 -6.84 -4.50 23.50
CA ALA A 152 -6.13 -3.24 23.48
C ALA A 152 -6.91 -2.25 24.36
N THR A 153 -6.30 -1.73 25.42
CA THR A 153 -6.91 -0.72 26.29
C THR A 153 -6.70 0.69 25.75
N ASP A 154 -5.65 0.86 24.95
CA ASP A 154 -5.34 2.09 24.25
C ASP A 154 -6.24 2.29 23.01
N VAL A 155 -6.89 3.45 22.93
CA VAL A 155 -7.86 3.77 21.87
C VAL A 155 -7.19 3.89 20.50
N ASP A 156 -5.95 4.39 20.43
CA ASP A 156 -5.22 4.49 19.16
C ASP A 156 -4.90 3.07 18.65
N LEU A 157 -4.47 2.17 19.56
CA LEU A 157 -4.21 0.77 19.21
C LEU A 157 -5.47 0.01 18.78
N GLN A 158 -6.61 0.22 19.45
CA GLN A 158 -7.90 -0.38 19.03
C GLN A 158 -8.27 0.01 17.59
N ARG A 159 -8.18 1.31 17.27
CA ARG A 159 -8.45 1.80 15.91
C ARG A 159 -7.49 1.20 14.89
N SER A 160 -6.21 1.10 15.22
CA SER A 160 -5.22 0.49 14.35
C SER A 160 -5.47 -1.01 14.12
N LEU A 161 -6.05 -1.74 15.08
CA LEU A 161 -6.44 -3.14 14.92
C LEU A 161 -7.73 -3.31 14.08
N GLU A 162 -8.68 -2.39 14.21
CA GLU A 162 -9.87 -2.33 13.36
C GLU A 162 -9.49 -2.09 11.90
N ASP A 163 -8.62 -1.11 11.62
CA ASP A 163 -8.09 -0.85 10.27
C ASP A 163 -7.39 -2.08 9.66
N LEU A 164 -6.63 -2.84 10.45
CA LEU A 164 -6.03 -4.09 9.98
C LEU A 164 -7.08 -5.14 9.59
N SER A 165 -8.16 -5.22 10.34
CA SER A 165 -9.26 -6.17 10.06
C SER A 165 -9.97 -5.81 8.77
N ASP A 166 -10.21 -4.52 8.54
CA ASP A 166 -10.80 -4.02 7.30
C ASP A 166 -9.89 -4.30 6.09
N ARG A 167 -8.57 -4.11 6.24
CA ARG A 167 -7.60 -4.43 5.19
C ARG A 167 -7.56 -5.90 4.85
N GLU A 168 -7.57 -6.81 5.84
CA GLU A 168 -7.68 -8.25 5.58
C GLU A 168 -8.95 -8.59 4.81
N ALA A 169 -10.08 -7.98 5.18
CA ALA A 169 -11.35 -8.19 4.48
C ALA A 169 -11.28 -7.70 3.02
N ARG A 170 -10.65 -6.54 2.76
CA ARG A 170 -10.44 -6.05 1.38
C ARG A 170 -9.49 -6.95 0.61
N ILE A 171 -8.38 -7.41 1.21
CA ILE A 171 -7.46 -8.37 0.57
C ILE A 171 -8.18 -9.67 0.21
N GLN A 172 -9.08 -10.16 1.05
CA GLN A 172 -9.90 -11.32 0.74
C GLN A 172 -10.83 -11.06 -0.45
N GLU A 173 -11.50 -9.91 -0.48
CA GLU A 173 -12.43 -9.52 -1.55
C GLU A 173 -11.72 -9.42 -2.90
N ILE A 174 -10.63 -8.65 -2.99
CA ILE A 174 -9.87 -8.47 -4.24
C ILE A 174 -9.28 -9.81 -4.72
N THR A 175 -8.83 -10.67 -3.79
CA THR A 175 -8.29 -11.99 -4.15
C THR A 175 -9.38 -12.84 -4.78
N ARG A 176 -10.60 -12.79 -4.23
CA ARG A 176 -11.76 -13.46 -4.81
C ARG A 176 -12.11 -12.89 -6.17
N ASP A 177 -12.09 -11.56 -6.34
CA ASP A 177 -12.46 -10.91 -7.60
C ASP A 177 -11.47 -11.19 -8.72
N ILE A 178 -10.17 -11.27 -8.41
CA ILE A 178 -9.12 -11.73 -9.34
C ILE A 178 -9.39 -13.18 -9.80
N VAL A 179 -9.74 -14.08 -8.87
CA VAL A 179 -10.05 -15.48 -9.20
C VAL A 179 -11.33 -15.62 -10.03
N LEU A 180 -12.31 -14.76 -9.80
CA LEU A 180 -13.58 -14.74 -10.53
C LEU A 180 -13.53 -13.95 -11.84
N GLU A 181 -12.37 -13.40 -12.21
CA GLU A 181 -12.13 -12.60 -13.42
C GLU A 181 -13.16 -11.46 -13.62
N LYS A 182 -13.64 -10.84 -12.54
CA LYS A 182 -14.68 -9.79 -12.62
C LYS A 182 -14.26 -8.51 -13.36
N ASN A 183 -12.98 -8.37 -13.70
CA ASN A 183 -12.43 -7.29 -14.52
C ASN A 183 -12.26 -7.66 -16.02
N GLN A 184 -12.69 -8.85 -16.46
CA GLN A 184 -12.64 -9.30 -17.85
C GLN A 184 -14.03 -9.39 -18.50
#